data_AF-A0A969HX15-F1
#
_entry.id   AF-A0A969HX15-F1
#
_cell.length_a   1.000
_cell.length_b   1.000
_cell.length_c   1.000
_cell.angle_alpha   90.00
_cell.angle_beta   90.00
_cell.angle_gamma   90.00
#
_symmetry.space_group_name_H-M   'P 1'
#
loop_
_entity.id
_entity.type
_entity.pdbx_description
1 polymer ?
#
loop_
_entity_poly.entity_id
_entity_poly.type
_entity_poly.pdbx_seq_one_letter_code
_entity_poly.pdbx_strand_id
1 'polypeptide(L)'
;MRAQTRAVMQAAYKLPAKEGLRRLQAQAQWLKSEHADAAASLLEGLEESFTVNRLNLTPALSRCLSSTNIIENPNGAVRRVTRRVSRYRDVEMALRWTATGFLEAEKSFRKIQGVKDLWLLAPALGRNDQRVDVEQNVA
;
A
#
# COMPACT_ATOMS: atom_id res chain seq x y z
N MET A 1 4.23 1.62 -23.92
CA MET A 1 5.11 1.92 -22.77
C MET A 1 4.47 1.65 -21.40
N ARG A 2 3.44 2.41 -20.96
CA ARG A 2 2.84 2.25 -19.61
C ARG A 2 2.41 0.82 -19.25
N ALA A 3 1.75 0.11 -20.16
CA ALA A 3 1.32 -1.27 -19.96
C ALA A 3 2.51 -2.25 -19.79
N GLN A 4 3.58 -2.03 -20.54
CA GLN A 4 4.82 -2.82 -20.47
C GLN A 4 5.53 -2.59 -19.14
N THR A 5 5.72 -1.33 -18.73
CA THR A 5 6.33 -0.98 -17.44
C THR A 5 5.55 -1.60 -16.28
N ARG A 6 4.21 -1.50 -16.31
CA ARG A 6 3.34 -2.16 -15.32
C ARG A 6 3.55 -3.67 -15.28
N ALA A 7 3.60 -4.34 -16.43
CA ALA A 7 3.80 -5.78 -16.49
C ALA A 7 5.17 -6.20 -15.94
N VAL A 8 6.23 -5.46 -16.26
CA VAL A 8 7.58 -5.70 -15.74
C VAL A 8 7.60 -5.53 -14.22
N MET A 9 6.98 -4.47 -13.69
CA MET A 9 6.91 -4.24 -12.24
C MET A 9 6.14 -5.33 -11.52
N GLN A 10 4.98 -5.72 -12.02
CA GLN A 10 4.18 -6.81 -11.45
C GLN A 10 4.93 -8.15 -11.46
N ALA A 11 5.74 -8.40 -12.48
CA ALA A 11 6.58 -9.60 -12.53
C ALA A 11 7.74 -9.50 -11.52
N ALA A 12 8.41 -8.34 -11.42
CA ALA A 12 9.52 -8.13 -10.51
C ALA A 12 9.13 -8.34 -9.04
N TYR A 13 7.97 -7.82 -8.61
CA TYR A 13 7.48 -7.99 -7.24
C TYR A 13 7.11 -9.44 -6.88
N LYS A 14 7.00 -10.36 -7.86
CA LYS A 14 6.78 -11.78 -7.61
C LYS A 14 8.09 -12.58 -7.46
N LEU A 15 9.24 -11.95 -7.73
CA LEU A 15 10.55 -12.59 -7.62
C LEU A 15 11.12 -12.44 -6.20
N PRO A 16 12.12 -13.26 -5.83
CA PRO A 16 12.93 -13.00 -4.65
C PRO A 16 13.53 -11.59 -4.70
N ALA A 17 13.61 -10.91 -3.56
CA ALA A 17 13.94 -9.49 -3.47
C ALA A 17 15.18 -9.09 -4.30
N LYS A 18 16.27 -9.86 -4.20
CA LYS A 18 17.51 -9.59 -4.96
C LYS A 18 17.31 -9.57 -6.47
N GLU A 19 16.55 -10.53 -7.00
CA GLU A 19 16.32 -10.62 -8.44
C GLU A 19 15.28 -9.59 -8.91
N GLY A 20 14.25 -9.34 -8.11
CA GLY A 20 13.27 -8.28 -8.37
C GLY A 20 13.92 -6.89 -8.42
N LEU A 21 14.81 -6.58 -7.48
CA LEU A 21 15.60 -5.35 -7.44
C LEU A 21 16.41 -5.18 -8.72
N ARG A 22 17.19 -6.20 -9.10
CA ARG A 22 18.01 -6.18 -10.33
C ARG A 22 17.16 -5.93 -11.57
N ARG A 23 15.97 -6.55 -11.64
CA ARG A 23 15.02 -6.36 -12.75
C ARG A 23 14.47 -4.94 -12.81
N LEU A 24 14.13 -4.33 -11.67
CA LEU A 24 13.65 -2.94 -11.64
C LEU A 24 14.76 -1.91 -11.87
N GLN A 25 15.99 -2.18 -11.47
CA GLN A 25 17.15 -1.36 -11.83
C GLN A 25 17.35 -1.33 -13.36
N ALA A 26 17.27 -2.49 -14.01
CA ALA A 26 17.34 -2.57 -15.48
C ALA A 26 16.16 -1.81 -16.13
N GLN A 27 14.96 -1.92 -15.56
CA GLN A 27 13.79 -1.17 -16.04
C GLN A 27 13.97 0.35 -15.87
N ALA A 28 14.56 0.82 -14.77
CA ALA A 28 14.87 2.23 -14.55
C ALA A 28 15.88 2.74 -15.59
N GLN A 29 16.92 1.95 -15.91
CA GLN A 29 17.89 2.29 -16.94
C GLN A 29 17.22 2.42 -18.32
N TRP A 30 16.24 1.56 -18.63
CA TRP A 30 15.46 1.67 -19.86
C TRP A 30 14.53 2.89 -19.87
N LEU A 31 13.91 3.24 -18.74
CA LEU A 31 13.06 4.43 -18.63
C LEU A 31 13.85 5.73 -18.76
N LYS A 32 15.14 5.75 -18.41
CA LYS A 32 15.95 6.97 -18.32
C LYS A 32 16.03 7.76 -19.64
N SER A 33 15.96 7.10 -20.80
CA SER A 33 16.09 7.78 -22.09
C SER A 33 14.91 8.69 -22.43
N GLU A 34 13.69 8.26 -22.12
CA GLU A 34 12.45 8.99 -22.48
C GLU A 34 11.75 9.58 -21.25
N HIS A 35 11.98 9.03 -20.06
CA HIS A 35 11.27 9.35 -18.81
C HIS A 35 12.24 9.38 -17.62
N ALA A 36 13.17 10.33 -17.63
CA ALA A 36 14.17 10.49 -16.57
C ALA A 36 13.56 10.61 -15.16
N ASP A 37 12.47 11.38 -15.00
CA ASP A 37 11.80 11.56 -13.71
C ASP A 37 11.15 10.27 -13.19
N ALA A 38 10.57 9.47 -14.09
CA ALA A 38 9.99 8.18 -13.72
C ALA A 38 11.07 7.17 -13.32
N ALA A 39 12.23 7.22 -13.98
CA ALA A 39 13.39 6.41 -13.60
C ALA A 39 13.93 6.82 -12.22
N ALA A 40 14.05 8.13 -11.96
CA ALA A 40 14.47 8.66 -10.67
C ALA A 40 13.50 8.24 -9.55
N SER A 41 12.19 8.42 -9.76
CA SER A 41 11.15 8.02 -8.80
C SER A 41 11.14 6.52 -8.52
N LEU A 42 11.38 5.68 -9.54
CA LEU A 42 11.49 4.24 -9.36
C LEU A 42 12.71 3.86 -8.50
N LEU A 43 13.83 4.57 -8.66
CA LEU A 43 15.07 4.30 -7.93
C LEU A 43 15.04 4.81 -6.49
N GLU A 44 14.34 5.93 -6.23
CA GLU A 44 14.28 6.59 -4.93
C GLU A 44 13.77 5.67 -3.80
N GLY A 45 12.73 4.88 -4.05
CA GLY A 45 12.12 3.96 -3.08
C GLY A 45 12.26 2.48 -3.44
N LEU A 46 13.26 2.14 -4.24
CA LEU A 46 13.38 0.81 -4.82
C LEU A 46 13.64 -0.27 -3.76
N GLU A 47 14.45 0.05 -2.75
CA GLU A 47 14.89 -0.91 -1.72
C GLU A 47 13.70 -1.31 -0.84
N GLU A 48 12.95 -0.32 -0.38
CA GLU A 48 11.78 -0.40 0.49
C GLU A 48 10.59 -1.04 -0.23
N SER A 49 10.48 -0.88 -1.55
CA SER A 49 9.44 -1.53 -2.35
C SER A 49 9.49 -3.07 -2.28
N PHE A 50 10.62 -3.65 -1.85
CA PHE A 50 10.79 -5.09 -1.66
C PHE A 50 10.73 -5.54 -0.19
N THR A 51 10.32 -4.69 0.76
CA THR A 51 10.21 -5.07 2.18
C THR A 51 9.34 -6.30 2.37
N VAL A 52 8.14 -6.35 1.79
CA VAL A 52 7.21 -7.49 1.91
C VAL A 52 7.86 -8.79 1.40
N ASN A 53 8.62 -8.73 0.30
CA ASN A 53 9.34 -9.87 -0.26
C ASN A 53 10.41 -10.43 0.69
N ARG A 54 10.91 -9.64 1.63
CA ARG A 54 11.91 -10.06 2.64
C ARG A 54 11.30 -10.58 3.93
N LEU A 55 10.03 -10.24 4.22
CA LEU A 55 9.35 -10.64 5.45
C LEU A 55 8.91 -12.11 5.51
N ASN A 56 9.08 -12.86 4.41
CA ASN A 56 8.76 -14.29 4.31
C ASN A 56 7.36 -14.66 4.85
N LEU A 57 6.36 -13.83 4.52
CA LEU A 57 4.97 -14.02 4.94
C LEU A 57 4.25 -15.06 4.08
N THR A 58 3.09 -15.53 4.54
CA THR A 58 2.26 -16.45 3.76
C THR A 58 1.84 -15.81 2.43
N PRO A 59 1.61 -16.61 1.35
CA PRO A 59 1.23 -16.07 0.05
C PRO A 59 -0.03 -15.18 0.09
N ALA A 60 -0.96 -15.46 1.01
CA ALA A 60 -2.18 -14.66 1.18
C ALA A 60 -1.87 -13.27 1.76
N LEU A 61 -1.07 -13.19 2.83
CA LEU A 61 -0.65 -11.91 3.42
C LEU A 61 0.25 -11.12 2.47
N SER A 62 1.23 -11.77 1.86
CA SER A 62 2.13 -11.16 0.88
C SER A 62 1.34 -10.52 -0.26
N ARG A 63 0.37 -11.23 -0.85
CA ARG A 63 -0.50 -10.67 -1.91
C ARG A 63 -1.29 -9.46 -1.42
N CYS A 64 -1.84 -9.53 -0.21
CA CYS A 64 -2.66 -8.47 0.35
C CYS A 64 -1.84 -7.18 0.57
N LEU A 65 -0.67 -7.33 1.20
CA LEU A 65 0.22 -6.23 1.58
C LEU A 65 1.02 -5.66 0.41
N SER A 66 1.33 -6.46 -0.61
CA SER A 66 1.95 -5.97 -1.86
C SER A 66 0.98 -5.25 -2.81
N SER A 67 -0.29 -5.10 -2.42
CA SER A 67 -1.28 -4.32 -3.18
C SER A 67 -1.58 -3.01 -2.48
N THR A 68 -1.86 -1.96 -3.25
CA THR A 68 -2.34 -0.69 -2.69
C THR A 68 -3.84 -0.71 -2.42
N ASN A 69 -4.52 -1.85 -2.59
CA ASN A 69 -5.99 -1.90 -2.50
C ASN A 69 -6.51 -1.52 -1.10
N ILE A 70 -5.80 -1.90 -0.04
CA ILE A 70 -6.18 -1.56 1.34
C ILE A 70 -6.27 -0.05 1.56
N ILE A 71 -5.40 0.72 0.89
CA ILE A 71 -5.33 2.19 1.03
C ILE A 71 -6.12 2.92 -0.06
N GLU A 72 -6.05 2.46 -1.31
CA GLU A 72 -6.64 3.15 -2.46
C GLU A 72 -8.13 2.92 -2.60
N ASN A 73 -8.66 1.75 -2.20
CA ASN A 73 -10.10 1.52 -2.29
C ASN A 73 -10.90 2.46 -1.36
N PRO A 74 -10.54 2.62 -0.07
CA PRO A 74 -11.16 3.62 0.80
C PRO A 74 -10.97 5.06 0.30
N ASN A 75 -9.76 5.44 -0.12
CA ASN A 75 -9.49 6.77 -0.67
C ASN A 75 -10.31 7.04 -1.95
N GLY A 76 -10.52 6.01 -2.77
CA GLY A 76 -11.41 6.07 -3.93
C GLY A 76 -12.87 6.32 -3.54
N ALA A 77 -13.34 5.76 -2.42
CA ALA A 77 -14.67 6.03 -1.88
C ALA A 77 -14.80 7.49 -1.43
N VAL A 78 -13.80 8.01 -0.70
CA VAL A 78 -13.74 9.42 -0.31
C VAL A 78 -13.85 10.31 -1.54
N ARG A 79 -13.03 10.08 -2.58
CA ARG A 79 -13.09 10.83 -3.85
C ARG A 79 -14.46 10.76 -4.53
N ARG A 80 -15.18 9.63 -4.44
CA ARG A 80 -16.54 9.49 -5.00
C ARG A 80 -17.57 10.30 -4.23
N VAL A 81 -17.55 10.22 -2.90
CA VAL A 81 -18.47 10.95 -2.01
C VAL A 81 -18.28 12.45 -2.16
N THR A 82 -17.03 12.91 -2.20
CA THR A 82 -16.71 14.34 -2.30
C THR A 82 -16.70 14.88 -3.73
N ARG A 83 -16.95 14.05 -4.75
CA ARG A 83 -16.83 14.43 -6.18
C ARG A 83 -17.60 15.68 -6.58
N ARG A 84 -18.73 15.96 -5.92
CA ARG A 84 -19.60 17.12 -6.22
C ARG A 84 -19.36 18.32 -5.29
N VAL A 85 -18.49 18.17 -4.29
CA VAL A 85 -18.14 19.25 -3.36
C VAL A 85 -17.04 20.08 -4.00
N SER A 86 -17.45 21.15 -4.70
CA SER A 86 -16.51 22.04 -5.39
C SER A 86 -16.06 23.22 -4.54
N ARG A 87 -16.80 23.56 -3.46
CA ARG A 87 -16.52 24.69 -2.58
C ARG A 87 -16.37 24.24 -1.14
N TYR A 88 -15.13 24.14 -0.68
CA TYR A 88 -14.79 23.96 0.73
C TYR A 88 -14.67 25.33 1.39
N ARG A 89 -15.35 25.52 2.53
CA ARG A 89 -15.39 26.81 3.24
C ARG A 89 -14.25 26.97 4.24
N ASP A 90 -13.84 25.86 4.84
CA ASP A 90 -12.83 25.78 5.88
C ASP A 90 -12.28 24.34 5.96
N VAL A 91 -11.24 24.16 6.78
CA VAL A 91 -10.60 22.85 7.02
C VAL A 91 -11.56 21.88 7.67
N GLU A 92 -12.43 22.35 8.57
CA GLU A 92 -13.38 21.51 9.30
C GLU A 92 -14.42 20.87 8.36
N MET A 93 -14.90 21.59 7.36
CA MET A 93 -15.76 21.09 6.31
C MET A 93 -15.06 20.01 5.49
N ALA A 94 -13.79 20.19 5.15
CA ALA A 94 -13.00 19.19 4.42
C ALA A 94 -12.81 17.90 5.24
N LEU A 95 -12.56 18.04 6.55
CA LEU A 95 -12.44 16.91 7.47
C LEU A 95 -13.76 16.14 7.59
N ARG A 96 -14.90 16.84 7.74
CA ARG A 96 -16.22 16.20 7.81
C ARG A 96 -16.54 15.40 6.55
N TRP A 97 -16.32 15.98 5.37
CA TRP A 97 -16.51 15.27 4.11
C TRP A 97 -15.60 14.06 3.94
N THR A 98 -14.34 14.18 4.35
CA THR A 98 -13.38 13.07 4.34
C THR A 98 -13.84 11.95 5.29
N ALA A 99 -14.24 12.29 6.53
CA ALA A 99 -14.77 11.35 7.50
C ALA A 99 -16.04 10.65 6.99
N THR A 100 -16.98 11.39 6.41
CA THR A 100 -18.18 10.80 5.77
C THR A 100 -17.80 9.84 4.65
N GLY A 101 -16.80 10.18 3.84
CA GLY A 101 -16.28 9.31 2.79
C GLY A 101 -15.72 7.99 3.32
N PHE A 102 -14.99 8.03 4.44
CA PHE A 102 -14.48 6.83 5.10
C PHE A 102 -15.57 6.00 5.78
N LEU A 103 -16.54 6.64 6.44
CA LEU A 103 -17.71 5.96 7.03
C LEU A 103 -18.54 5.23 5.96
N GLU A 104 -18.64 5.80 4.76
CA GLU A 104 -19.29 5.14 3.63
C GLU A 104 -18.47 3.96 3.11
N ALA A 105 -17.14 4.11 3.04
CA ALA A 105 -16.24 3.03 2.62
C ALA A 105 -16.33 1.83 3.59
N GLU A 106 -16.34 2.10 4.89
CA GLU A 106 -16.31 1.12 5.98
C GLU A 106 -17.44 0.09 5.87
N LYS A 107 -18.64 0.51 5.46
CA LYS A 107 -19.81 -0.36 5.27
C LYS A 107 -19.54 -1.54 4.33
N SER A 108 -18.56 -1.42 3.43
CA SER A 108 -18.20 -2.44 2.44
C SER A 108 -16.93 -3.22 2.78
N PHE A 109 -16.30 -2.93 3.92
CA PHE A 109 -15.02 -3.53 4.28
C PHE A 109 -15.15 -5.03 4.52
N ARG A 110 -14.09 -5.73 4.13
CA ARG A 110 -13.90 -7.16 4.37
C ARG A 110 -12.61 -7.33 5.16
N LYS A 111 -12.50 -8.44 5.89
CA LYS A 111 -11.23 -8.83 6.50
C LYS A 111 -10.15 -8.93 5.41
N ILE A 112 -8.93 -8.53 5.76
CA ILE A 112 -7.77 -8.66 4.87
C ILE A 112 -7.53 -10.12 4.49
N GLN A 113 -6.98 -10.35 3.29
CA GLN A 113 -6.58 -11.69 2.89
C GLN A 113 -5.43 -12.17 3.80
N GLY A 114 -5.52 -13.41 4.29
CA GLY A 114 -4.54 -13.94 5.24
C GLY A 114 -4.75 -13.47 6.68
N VAL A 115 -5.94 -12.97 7.05
CA VAL A 115 -6.25 -12.53 8.43
C VAL A 115 -5.92 -13.59 9.51
N LYS A 116 -6.03 -14.88 9.19
CA LYS A 116 -5.70 -15.98 10.10
C LYS A 116 -4.20 -16.10 10.39
N ASP A 117 -3.37 -15.57 9.50
CA ASP A 117 -1.92 -15.62 9.55
C ASP A 117 -1.32 -14.31 10.08
N LEU A 118 -2.16 -13.31 10.40
CA LEU A 118 -1.70 -11.95 10.74
C LEU A 118 -0.76 -11.92 11.95
N TRP A 119 -0.86 -12.90 12.84
CA TRP A 119 0.04 -13.10 13.97
C TRP A 119 1.51 -13.28 13.56
N LEU A 120 1.80 -13.74 12.32
CA LEU A 120 3.16 -13.84 11.78
C LEU A 120 3.79 -12.48 11.47
N LEU A 121 2.97 -11.44 11.27
CA LEU A 121 3.46 -10.13 10.83
C LEU A 121 4.25 -9.41 11.92
N ALA A 122 3.80 -9.47 13.18
CA ALA A 122 4.48 -8.74 14.27
C ALA A 122 5.91 -9.27 14.50
N PRO A 123 6.16 -10.58 14.63
CA PRO A 123 7.51 -11.13 14.69
C PRO A 123 8.33 -10.82 13.44
N ALA A 124 7.73 -10.89 12.25
CA ALA A 124 8.42 -10.56 11.00
C ALA A 124 8.89 -9.09 10.95
N LEU A 125 8.15 -8.19 11.61
CA LEU A 125 8.53 -6.78 11.78
C LEU A 125 9.46 -6.53 12.97
N GLY A 126 9.96 -7.58 13.63
CA GLY A 126 10.81 -7.46 14.83
C GLY A 126 10.06 -6.97 16.07
N ARG A 127 8.72 -6.97 16.05
CA ARG A 127 7.88 -6.62 17.20
C ARG A 127 7.68 -7.89 18.03
N ASN A 128 8.68 -8.24 18.83
CA ASN A 128 8.52 -9.28 19.84
C ASN A 128 7.61 -8.73 20.95
N ASP A 129 6.50 -9.43 21.16
CA ASP A 129 5.35 -9.16 22.03
C ASP A 129 5.65 -8.34 23.30
N GLN A 130 5.68 -7.01 23.19
CA GLN A 130 5.25 -6.17 24.30
C GLN A 130 3.74 -6.11 24.19
N ARG A 131 3.06 -6.98 24.95
CA ARG A 131 1.63 -6.85 25.21
C ARG A 131 1.40 -5.41 25.65
N VAL A 132 0.84 -4.60 24.76
CA VAL A 132 0.25 -3.32 25.15
C VAL A 132 -1.03 -3.73 25.84
N ASP A 133 -0.98 -3.80 27.17
CA ASP A 133 -2.17 -3.89 28.00
C ASP A 133 -3.04 -2.68 27.64
N VAL A 134 -4.04 -2.90 26.78
CA VAL A 134 -5.09 -1.92 26.56
C VAL A 134 -5.93 -1.95 27.82
N GLU A 135 -5.53 -1.14 28.80
CA GLU A 135 -6.36 -0.85 29.97
C GLU A 135 -7.75 -0.43 29.49
N GLN A 136 -8.73 -1.26 29.83
CA GLN A 136 -10.14 -0.94 29.72
C GLN A 136 -10.46 0.18 30.71
N ASN A 137 -10.26 1.43 30.31
CA ASN A 137 -10.84 2.58 31.02
C ASN A 137 -12.06 3.07 30.23
N VAL A 138 -13.18 2.38 30.45
CA VAL A 138 -14.52 2.98 30.32
C VAL A 138 -15.02 3.16 31.74
N ALA A 139 -14.92 4.40 32.23
CA ALA A 139 -15.71 4.93 33.33
C ALA A 139 -16.66 5.98 32.76
#